data_AF-A0A4Q5WT79-F1
#
_entry.id   AF-A0A4Q5WT79-F1
#
_cell.length_a   1.000
_cell.length_b   1.000
_cell.length_c   1.000
_cell.angle_alpha   90.00
_cell.angle_beta   90.00
_cell.angle_gamma   90.00
#
_symmetry.space_group_name_H-M   'P 1'
#
loop_
_entity.id
_entity.type
_entity.pdbx_description
1 polymer ?
#
loop_
_entity_poly.entity_id
_entity_poly.type
_entity_poly.pdbx_seq_one_letter_code
_entity_poly.pdbx_strand_id
1 'polypeptide(L)'
;MNKVYDNAAAALHDIRDGASIMLGGFGLCGIPENSINALKDMGVTGLTCISNNAGVDDFGLGLLLQSRQIKKMMSSYVGENAEFERQLLSGELEVDLIPQGTLATRIQMAGMGIPAFFTPAGVGTEIA
;
A
#
# COMPACT_ATOMS: atom_id res chain seq x y z
N MET A 1 -24.29 -15.02 8.77
CA MET A 1 -23.04 -15.28 8.02
C MET A 1 -21.87 -15.12 8.97
N ASN A 2 -21.11 -16.19 9.21
CA ASN A 2 -19.86 -16.11 9.98
C ASN A 2 -18.73 -15.68 9.04
N LYS A 3 -17.97 -14.65 9.40
CA LYS A 3 -16.82 -14.12 8.64
C LYS A 3 -15.50 -14.21 9.42
N VAL A 4 -15.50 -14.92 10.55
CA VAL A 4 -14.32 -15.12 11.38
C VAL A 4 -13.50 -16.28 10.80
N TYR A 5 -12.19 -16.06 10.65
CA TYR A 5 -11.22 -17.06 10.23
C TYR A 5 -10.30 -17.42 11.40
N ASP A 6 -9.73 -18.63 11.38
CA ASP A 6 -8.85 -19.11 12.45
C ASP A 6 -7.53 -18.34 12.56
N ASN A 7 -7.03 -17.81 11.43
CA ASN A 7 -5.81 -17.00 11.35
C ASN A 7 -5.74 -16.18 10.05
N ALA A 8 -4.73 -15.31 9.95
CA ALA A 8 -4.54 -14.44 8.79
C ALA A 8 -4.25 -15.22 7.49
N ALA A 9 -3.45 -16.30 7.53
CA ALA A 9 -3.17 -17.10 6.33
C ALA A 9 -4.44 -17.72 5.74
N ALA A 10 -5.34 -18.23 6.58
CA ALA A 10 -6.63 -18.73 6.15
C ALA A 10 -7.52 -17.62 5.54
N ALA A 11 -7.46 -16.41 6.09
CA ALA A 11 -8.23 -15.27 5.59
C ALA A 11 -7.74 -14.73 4.23
N LEU A 12 -6.47 -15.00 3.86
CA LEU A 12 -5.82 -14.45 2.67
C LEU A 12 -5.59 -15.48 1.55
N HIS A 13 -6.14 -16.69 1.70
CA HIS A 13 -5.85 -17.87 0.86
C HIS A 13 -6.08 -17.69 -0.66
N ASP A 14 -6.87 -16.69 -1.06
CA ASP A 14 -7.24 -16.42 -2.45
C ASP A 14 -6.48 -15.23 -3.07
N ILE A 15 -5.57 -14.59 -2.33
CA ILE A 15 -4.67 -13.56 -2.86
C ILE A 15 -3.63 -14.22 -3.78
N ARG A 16 -3.42 -13.61 -4.94
CA ARG A 16 -2.51 -14.10 -5.99
C ARG A 16 -1.48 -13.05 -6.37
N ASP A 17 -0.46 -13.47 -7.09
CA ASP A 17 0.51 -12.58 -7.73
C ASP A 17 -0.21 -11.50 -8.57
N GLY A 18 0.33 -10.30 -8.56
CA GLY A 18 -0.22 -9.17 -9.32
C GLY A 18 -1.46 -8.51 -8.70
N ALA A 19 -1.89 -8.91 -7.50
CA ALA A 19 -3.05 -8.33 -6.85
C ALA A 19 -2.84 -6.84 -6.48
N SER A 20 -3.92 -6.05 -6.59
CA SER A 20 -4.00 -4.70 -6.04
C SER A 20 -4.64 -4.75 -4.66
N ILE A 21 -3.91 -4.35 -3.62
CA ILE A 21 -4.32 -4.48 -2.22
C ILE A 21 -4.23 -3.13 -1.55
N MET A 22 -5.29 -2.76 -0.80
CA MET A 22 -5.32 -1.58 0.04
C MET A 22 -5.04 -1.95 1.49
N LEU A 23 -4.11 -1.24 2.13
CA LEU A 23 -3.71 -1.49 3.50
C LEU A 23 -3.91 -0.23 4.33
N GLY A 24 -4.70 -0.35 5.40
CA GLY A 24 -4.90 0.72 6.37
C GLY A 24 -3.65 1.01 7.20
N GLY A 25 -3.70 2.15 7.88
CA GLY A 25 -2.67 2.61 8.82
C GLY A 25 -2.04 3.95 8.44
N PHE A 26 -1.42 4.58 9.43
CA PHE A 26 -0.67 5.83 9.28
C PHE A 26 0.67 5.69 10.01
N GLY A 27 1.78 5.69 9.26
CA GLY A 27 3.06 5.19 9.77
C GLY A 27 2.90 3.74 10.24
N LEU A 28 3.02 3.52 11.55
CA LEU A 28 2.85 2.21 12.20
C LEU A 28 1.55 2.07 12.99
N CYS A 29 0.72 3.12 13.04
CA CYS A 29 -0.53 3.11 13.79
C CYS A 29 -1.66 2.52 12.95
N GLY A 30 -2.35 1.51 13.48
CA GLY A 30 -3.53 0.91 12.84
C GLY A 30 -3.25 0.07 11.59
N ILE A 31 -2.04 -0.48 11.47
CA ILE A 31 -1.65 -1.36 10.36
C ILE A 31 -2.15 -2.80 10.59
N PRO A 32 -2.49 -3.56 9.55
CA PRO A 32 -2.92 -4.97 9.67
C PRO A 32 -1.70 -5.92 9.78
N GLU A 33 -0.94 -5.82 10.87
CA GLU A 33 0.35 -6.51 11.07
C GLU A 33 0.31 -8.03 10.81
N ASN A 34 -0.71 -8.73 11.30
CA ASN A 34 -0.85 -10.18 11.10
C ASN A 34 -1.09 -10.55 9.64
N SER A 35 -1.87 -9.73 8.92
CA SER A 35 -2.12 -9.92 7.49
C SER A 35 -0.89 -9.61 6.64
N ILE A 36 -0.10 -8.61 7.03
CA ILE A 36 1.16 -8.27 6.36
C ILE A 36 2.17 -9.42 6.51
N ASN A 37 2.32 -9.96 7.73
CA ASN A 37 3.18 -11.12 7.97
C ASN A 37 2.72 -12.35 7.16
N ALA A 38 1.42 -12.62 7.12
CA ALA A 38 0.88 -13.71 6.31
C ALA A 38 1.13 -13.49 4.79
N LEU A 39 0.97 -12.26 4.28
CA LEU A 39 1.32 -11.93 2.88
C LEU A 39 2.81 -12.17 2.60
N LYS A 40 3.68 -11.79 3.55
CA LYS A 40 5.12 -12.05 3.45
C LYS A 40 5.41 -13.53 3.30
N ASP A 41 4.83 -14.35 4.18
CA ASP A 41 5.07 -15.78 4.22
C ASP A 41 4.44 -16.52 3.02
N MET A 42 3.33 -16.00 2.46
CA MET A 42 2.74 -16.51 1.22
C MET A 42 3.67 -16.32 0.01
N GLY A 43 4.60 -15.35 0.05
CA GLY A 43 5.54 -15.10 -1.03
C GLY A 43 4.91 -14.62 -2.34
N VAL A 44 3.67 -14.12 -2.31
CA VAL A 44 3.02 -13.53 -3.50
C VAL A 44 3.77 -12.29 -3.96
N THR A 45 3.97 -12.14 -5.27
CA THR A 45 4.80 -11.08 -5.85
C THR A 45 4.03 -10.22 -6.85
N GLY A 46 4.63 -9.12 -7.29
CA GLY A 46 4.03 -8.24 -8.27
C GLY A 46 2.89 -7.37 -7.72
N LEU A 47 2.80 -7.21 -6.40
CA LEU A 47 1.68 -6.52 -5.76
C LEU A 47 1.65 -5.02 -6.10
N THR A 48 0.44 -4.49 -6.28
CA THR A 48 0.18 -3.04 -6.23
C THR A 48 -0.42 -2.71 -4.87
N CYS A 49 0.35 -2.03 -4.02
CA CYS A 49 -0.07 -1.69 -2.68
C CYS A 49 -0.53 -0.23 -2.61
N ILE A 50 -1.74 -0.01 -2.07
CA ILE A 50 -2.34 1.30 -1.82
C ILE A 50 -2.33 1.54 -0.32
N SER A 51 -1.47 2.45 0.15
CA SER A 51 -1.37 2.80 1.56
C SER A 51 -0.73 4.16 1.74
N ASN A 52 -1.02 4.85 2.84
CA ASN A 52 -0.47 6.18 3.10
C ASN A 52 1.07 6.15 3.09
N ASN A 53 1.65 5.14 3.74
CA ASN A 53 3.09 4.92 3.88
C ASN A 53 3.43 3.44 3.64
N ALA A 54 4.72 3.12 3.53
CA ALA A 54 5.18 1.73 3.53
C ALA A 54 5.58 1.21 4.93
N GLY A 55 5.27 1.93 6.02
CA GLY A 55 5.83 1.63 7.33
C GLY A 55 7.33 1.92 7.39
N VAL A 56 8.09 1.17 8.19
CA VAL A 56 9.56 1.27 8.31
C VAL A 56 10.21 -0.01 7.81
N ASP A 57 11.54 -0.01 7.65
CA ASP A 57 12.26 -1.13 7.00
C ASP A 57 11.85 -2.51 7.57
N ASP A 58 11.82 -2.66 8.89
CA ASP A 58 11.55 -3.95 9.56
C ASP A 58 10.10 -4.09 10.09
N PHE A 59 9.16 -3.21 9.72
CA PHE A 59 7.78 -3.28 10.22
C PHE A 59 6.74 -2.68 9.27
N GLY A 60 5.59 -3.36 9.14
CA GLY A 60 4.57 -3.00 8.17
C GLY A 60 4.97 -3.40 6.74
N LEU A 61 4.64 -2.57 5.75
CA LEU A 61 4.90 -2.89 4.34
C LEU A 61 6.39 -2.94 3.97
N GLY A 62 7.29 -2.40 4.80
CA GLY A 62 8.74 -2.54 4.63
C GLY A 62 9.18 -4.00 4.55
N LEU A 63 8.50 -4.89 5.28
CA LEU A 63 8.72 -6.34 5.21
C LEU A 63 8.49 -6.91 3.79
N LEU A 64 7.52 -6.37 3.05
CA LEU A 64 7.20 -6.78 1.68
C LEU A 64 8.10 -6.09 0.64
N LEU A 65 8.62 -4.90 0.96
CA LEU A 65 9.65 -4.24 0.14
C LEU A 65 10.96 -5.03 0.19
N GLN A 66 11.40 -5.43 1.39
CA GLN A 66 12.61 -6.25 1.59
C GLN A 66 12.53 -7.58 0.84
N SER A 67 11.36 -8.24 0.81
CA SER A 67 11.13 -9.49 0.07
C SER A 67 10.82 -9.28 -1.41
N ARG A 68 10.83 -8.04 -1.92
CA ARG A 68 10.53 -7.67 -3.31
C ARG A 68 9.17 -8.16 -3.81
N GLN A 69 8.20 -8.22 -2.91
CA GLN A 69 6.84 -8.65 -3.24
C GLN A 69 6.00 -7.52 -3.85
N ILE A 70 6.37 -6.26 -3.60
CA ILE A 70 5.68 -5.08 -4.11
C ILE A 70 6.30 -4.64 -5.44
N LYS A 71 5.49 -4.58 -6.49
CA LYS A 71 5.86 -3.97 -7.77
C LYS A 71 5.57 -2.47 -7.79
N LYS A 72 4.45 -2.06 -7.18
CA LYS A 72 3.98 -0.68 -7.21
C LYS A 72 3.44 -0.22 -5.86
N MET A 73 3.83 0.98 -5.44
CA MET A 73 3.23 1.70 -4.31
C MET A 73 2.40 2.89 -4.82
N MET A 74 1.19 3.02 -4.29
CA MET A 74 0.40 4.25 -4.37
C MET A 74 0.34 4.85 -2.97
N SER A 75 1.12 5.91 -2.74
CA SER A 75 1.37 6.44 -1.40
C SER A 75 1.44 7.96 -1.37
N SER A 76 1.31 8.53 -0.17
CA SER A 76 1.40 9.96 0.03
C SER A 76 2.74 10.41 0.57
N TYR A 77 3.48 9.50 1.20
CA TYR A 77 4.74 9.80 1.84
C TYR A 77 5.62 8.55 1.98
N VAL A 78 6.88 8.67 1.56
CA VAL A 78 7.89 7.59 1.55
C VAL A 78 8.49 7.35 2.95
N GLY A 79 8.72 8.41 3.73
CA GLY A 79 9.80 8.51 4.72
C GLY A 79 9.90 7.45 5.82
N GLU A 80 11.04 7.48 6.53
CA GLU A 80 11.53 6.49 7.52
C GLU A 80 11.63 5.04 7.03
N ASN A 81 11.75 4.84 5.71
CA ASN A 81 11.98 3.55 5.08
C ASN A 81 13.06 3.70 4.01
N ALA A 82 14.30 3.35 4.35
CA ALA A 82 15.45 3.52 3.46
C ALA A 82 15.36 2.59 2.25
N GLU A 83 14.76 1.41 2.41
CA GLU A 83 14.58 0.48 1.30
C GLU A 83 13.55 1.00 0.30
N PHE A 84 12.47 1.64 0.77
CA PHE A 84 11.51 2.30 -0.10
C PHE A 84 12.18 3.43 -0.90
N GLU A 85 12.92 4.31 -0.23
CA GLU A 85 13.65 5.39 -0.92
C GLU A 85 14.64 4.83 -1.95
N ARG A 86 15.42 3.80 -1.58
CA ARG A 86 16.38 3.15 -2.48
C ARG A 86 15.71 2.51 -3.70
N GLN A 87 14.62 1.75 -3.52
CA GLN A 87 13.91 1.09 -4.62
C GLN A 87 13.22 2.10 -5.54
N LEU A 88 12.68 3.19 -5.00
CA LEU A 88 12.15 4.30 -5.79
C LEU A 88 13.24 4.95 -6.65
N LEU A 89 14.36 5.38 -6.04
CA LEU A 89 15.43 6.08 -6.75
C LEU A 89 16.16 5.20 -7.78
N SER A 90 16.19 3.89 -7.57
CA SER A 90 16.76 2.92 -8.52
C SER A 90 15.79 2.49 -9.63
N GLY A 91 14.50 2.81 -9.52
CA GLY A 91 13.47 2.36 -10.45
C GLY A 91 13.07 0.88 -10.30
N GLU A 92 13.49 0.23 -9.19
CA GLU A 92 13.06 -1.14 -8.86
C GLU A 92 11.58 -1.18 -8.43
N LEU A 93 11.06 -0.08 -7.88
CA LEU A 93 9.69 0.05 -7.41
C LEU A 93 8.99 1.20 -8.15
N GLU A 94 7.83 0.90 -8.75
CA GLU A 94 6.95 1.93 -9.31
C GLU A 94 6.26 2.69 -8.18
N VAL A 95 6.27 4.02 -8.19
CA VAL A 95 5.64 4.83 -7.13
C VAL A 95 4.78 5.93 -7.72
N ASP A 96 3.50 5.91 -7.38
CA ASP A 96 2.61 7.06 -7.55
C ASP A 96 2.58 7.84 -6.23
N LEU A 97 3.28 8.97 -6.17
CA LEU A 97 3.16 9.91 -5.05
C LEU A 97 1.90 10.76 -5.23
N ILE A 98 0.96 10.61 -4.30
CA ILE A 98 -0.38 11.22 -4.37
C ILE A 98 -0.60 12.03 -3.09
N PRO A 99 -1.02 13.30 -3.16
CA PRO A 99 -1.29 14.10 -1.97
C PRO A 99 -2.25 13.36 -1.04
N GLN A 100 -1.96 13.31 0.26
CA GLN A 100 -2.67 12.46 1.22
C GLN A 100 -4.20 12.63 1.17
N GLY A 101 -4.67 13.88 1.12
CA GLY A 101 -6.11 14.18 0.98
C GLY A 101 -6.69 13.67 -0.33
N THR A 102 -5.94 13.77 -1.43
CA THR A 102 -6.33 13.23 -2.74
C THR A 102 -6.39 11.71 -2.71
N LEU A 103 -5.41 11.03 -2.11
CA LEU A 103 -5.41 9.57 -1.96
C LEU A 103 -6.63 9.08 -1.17
N ALA A 104 -6.89 9.68 0.00
CA ALA A 104 -8.04 9.35 0.83
C ALA A 104 -9.37 9.59 0.09
N THR A 105 -9.49 10.72 -0.61
CA THR A 105 -10.70 11.04 -1.38
C THR A 105 -10.89 10.10 -2.56
N ARG A 106 -9.83 9.72 -3.29
CA ARG A 106 -9.88 8.71 -4.36
C ARG A 106 -10.45 7.38 -3.85
N ILE A 107 -9.96 6.92 -2.70
CA ILE A 107 -10.42 5.68 -2.06
C ILE A 107 -11.92 5.79 -1.71
N GLN A 108 -12.31 6.88 -1.05
CA GLN A 108 -13.70 7.11 -0.66
C GLN A 108 -14.63 7.16 -1.89
N MET A 109 -14.28 7.95 -2.90
CA MET A 109 -15.08 8.10 -4.12
C MET A 109 -15.21 6.77 -4.88
N ALA A 110 -14.12 6.00 -5.00
CA ALA A 110 -14.17 4.68 -5.61
C ALA A 110 -15.13 3.73 -4.87
N GLY A 111 -15.08 3.72 -3.53
CA GLY A 111 -16.02 2.94 -2.70
C GLY A 111 -17.49 3.37 -2.85
N MET A 112 -17.73 4.63 -3.25
CA MET A 112 -19.05 5.17 -3.54
C MET A 112 -19.47 5.02 -5.01
N GLY A 113 -18.64 4.43 -5.87
CA GLY A 113 -18.90 4.30 -7.30
C GLY A 113 -18.74 5.60 -8.10
N ILE A 114 -18.03 6.60 -7.55
CA ILE A 114 -17.75 7.87 -8.21
C ILE A 114 -16.38 7.77 -8.92
N PRO A 115 -16.33 7.84 -10.26
CA PRO A 115 -15.12 7.54 -11.01
C PRO A 115 -14.07 8.65 -10.99
N ALA A 116 -14.47 9.90 -10.71
CA ALA A 116 -13.57 11.05 -10.68
C ALA A 116 -14.13 12.19 -9.80
N PHE A 117 -13.24 13.04 -9.29
CA PHE A 117 -13.57 14.28 -8.59
C PHE A 117 -12.49 15.35 -8.89
N PHE A 118 -12.80 16.61 -8.62
CA PHE A 118 -11.85 17.72 -8.75
C PHE A 118 -11.39 18.18 -7.37
N THR A 119 -10.11 18.55 -7.25
CA THR A 119 -9.50 19.10 -6.03
C THR A 119 -8.42 20.11 -6.42
N PRO A 120 -8.23 21.21 -5.66
CA PRO A 120 -7.11 22.13 -5.89
C PRO A 120 -5.76 21.56 -5.42
N ALA A 121 -5.75 20.43 -4.72
CA ALA A 121 -4.52 19.82 -4.22
C ALA A 121 -3.59 19.42 -5.38
N GLY A 122 -2.37 19.98 -5.40
CA GLY A 122 -1.35 19.72 -6.41
C GLY A 122 -1.28 20.78 -7.52
N VAL A 123 -2.29 21.64 -7.69
CA VAL A 123 -2.30 22.67 -8.73
C VAL A 123 -1.04 23.53 -8.67
N GLY A 124 -0.30 23.63 -9.78
CA GLY A 124 0.95 24.39 -9.89
C GLY A 124 2.19 23.66 -9.40
N THR A 125 2.12 22.34 -9.18
CA THR A 125 3.24 21.48 -8.78
C THR A 125 3.48 20.36 -9.78
N GLU A 126 4.55 19.58 -9.64
CA GLU A 126 4.86 18.41 -10.48
C GLU A 126 3.84 17.27 -10.35
N ILE A 127 2.92 17.35 -9.39
CA ILE A 127 1.90 16.34 -9.10
C ILE A 127 0.60 16.60 -9.89
N ALA A 128 0.41 17.80 -10.45
CA ALA A 128 -0.79 18.18 -11.21
C ALA A 128 -0.80 17.68 -12.66
#